data_AF-A0A948F8K4-F1
#
_entry.id   AF-A0A948F8K4-F1
#
_cell.length_a   1.000
_cell.length_b   1.000
_cell.length_c   1.000
_cell.angle_alpha   90.00
_cell.angle_beta   90.00
_cell.angle_gamma   90.00
#
_symmetry.space_group_name_H-M   'P 1'
#
loop_
_entity.id
_entity.type
_entity.pdbx_description
1 polymer ?
#
loop_
_entity_poly.entity_id
_entity_poly.type
_entity_poly.pdbx_seq_one_letter_code
_entity_poly.pdbx_strand_id
1 'polypeptide(L)'
;MAEKIMEGKCILFVGSGVSVGRGKEKGKGCPSAKGFSKELAKSLKESKGYSLPHNLDLMKTAQYYEMFRGREELVRKIKEKFWGKKPLIAHENIAKLPFKVIFTTNYDDLIEKSLESKCCPVKYGKFPQWDEDKVVLVKMHGSADDIDHGSADDIDIERIMERRLVISVDDYVDFIGKNSFVKDALKFYFKTKNSFLLAIASLTSTSLSYTKR
;
A
#
# COMPACT_ATOMS: atom_id res chain seq x y z
N MET A 1 12.49 -18.26 -12.77
CA MET A 1 11.95 -17.28 -11.80
C MET A 1 12.54 -17.49 -10.42
N ALA A 2 12.47 -18.69 -9.85
CA ALA A 2 13.09 -19.03 -8.56
C ALA A 2 14.58 -18.63 -8.49
N GLU A 3 15.37 -19.01 -9.49
CA GLU A 3 16.79 -18.62 -9.60
C GLU A 3 17.00 -17.09 -9.50
N LYS A 4 16.30 -16.31 -10.32
CA LYS A 4 16.38 -14.83 -10.28
C LYS A 4 15.96 -14.22 -8.95
N ILE A 5 15.01 -14.85 -8.24
CA ILE A 5 14.65 -14.46 -6.87
C ILE A 5 15.85 -14.72 -5.96
N MET A 6 16.41 -15.93 -5.99
CA MET A 6 17.56 -16.32 -5.15
C MET A 6 18.80 -15.46 -5.42
N GLU A 7 18.99 -14.99 -6.65
CA GLU A 7 20.06 -14.06 -7.03
C GLU A 7 19.81 -12.59 -6.62
N GLY A 8 18.67 -12.27 -6.00
CA GLY A 8 18.30 -10.89 -5.62
C GLY A 8 18.07 -9.96 -6.82
N LYS A 9 17.79 -10.52 -8.01
CA LYS A 9 17.60 -9.76 -9.26
C LYS A 9 16.14 -9.41 -9.53
N CYS A 10 15.22 -9.81 -8.64
CA CYS A 10 13.79 -9.55 -8.76
C CYS A 10 13.33 -8.41 -7.86
N ILE A 11 12.40 -7.62 -8.38
CA ILE A 11 11.61 -6.66 -7.60
C ILE A 11 10.24 -7.28 -7.34
N LEU A 12 9.79 -7.19 -6.08
CA LEU A 12 8.49 -7.69 -5.68
C LEU A 12 7.47 -6.56 -5.63
N PHE A 13 6.32 -6.76 -6.26
CA PHE A 13 5.13 -5.93 -6.09
C PHE A 13 4.10 -6.67 -5.24
N VAL A 14 3.69 -6.07 -4.12
CA VAL A 14 2.73 -6.65 -3.18
C VAL A 14 1.44 -5.84 -3.21
N GLY A 15 0.32 -6.52 -3.47
CA GLY A 15 -1.01 -5.93 -3.38
C GLY A 15 -1.76 -6.33 -2.10
N SER A 16 -2.95 -5.75 -1.92
CA SER A 16 -3.74 -5.90 -0.68
C SER A 16 -4.15 -7.34 -0.39
N GLY A 17 -4.13 -8.21 -1.41
CA GLY A 17 -4.47 -9.62 -1.26
C GLY A 17 -3.58 -10.36 -0.27
N VAL A 18 -2.31 -9.98 -0.13
CA VAL A 18 -1.37 -10.58 0.83
C VAL A 18 -1.78 -10.29 2.27
N SER A 19 -2.37 -9.11 2.52
CA SER A 19 -2.87 -8.70 3.82
C SER A 19 -4.26 -9.27 4.16
N VAL A 20 -4.96 -9.89 3.21
CA VAL A 20 -6.27 -10.51 3.45
C VAL A 20 -6.07 -11.93 3.98
N GLY A 21 -6.37 -12.12 5.26
CA GLY A 21 -6.31 -13.44 5.91
C GLY A 21 -7.22 -14.48 5.23
N ARG A 22 -6.65 -15.64 4.88
CA ARG A 22 -7.33 -16.75 4.19
C ARG A 22 -7.09 -18.06 4.93
N GLY A 23 -7.90 -19.09 4.65
CA GLY A 23 -7.78 -20.40 5.29
C GLY A 23 -7.79 -20.29 6.82
N LYS A 24 -6.75 -20.82 7.48
CA LYS A 24 -6.56 -20.78 8.94
C LYS A 24 -6.33 -19.37 9.51
N GLU A 25 -6.07 -18.38 8.66
CA GLU A 25 -5.86 -16.98 9.02
C GLU A 25 -7.06 -16.09 8.68
N LYS A 26 -8.20 -16.67 8.26
CA LYS A 26 -9.42 -15.91 7.98
C LYS A 26 -9.80 -15.03 9.18
N GLY A 27 -9.95 -13.74 8.94
CA GLY A 27 -10.28 -12.74 9.97
C GLY A 27 -9.08 -12.14 10.73
N LYS A 28 -7.85 -12.64 10.54
CA LYS A 28 -6.65 -12.15 11.25
C LYS A 28 -5.92 -11.00 10.53
N GLY A 29 -6.25 -10.72 9.27
CA GLY A 29 -5.61 -9.71 8.43
C GLY A 29 -6.38 -8.39 8.29
N CYS A 30 -6.04 -7.65 7.25
CA CYS A 30 -6.70 -6.42 6.80
C CYS A 30 -7.97 -6.73 6.00
N PRO A 31 -8.95 -5.81 5.96
CA PRO A 31 -10.07 -5.94 5.04
C PRO A 31 -9.58 -5.87 3.59
N SER A 32 -10.25 -6.61 2.70
CA SER A 32 -10.07 -6.40 1.25
C SER A 32 -10.56 -5.01 0.84
N ALA A 33 -10.14 -4.50 -0.33
CA ALA A 33 -10.63 -3.23 -0.86
C ALA A 33 -12.18 -3.19 -0.94
N LYS A 34 -12.81 -4.29 -1.39
CA LYS A 34 -14.27 -4.44 -1.40
C LYS A 34 -14.86 -4.47 0.01
N GLY A 35 -14.19 -5.13 0.96
CA GLY A 35 -14.61 -5.17 2.36
C GLY A 35 -14.59 -3.79 3.01
N PHE A 36 -13.51 -3.03 2.80
CA PHE A 36 -13.36 -1.70 3.37
C PHE A 36 -14.31 -0.69 2.70
N SER A 37 -14.52 -0.77 1.38
CA SER A 37 -15.55 0.03 0.67
C SER A 37 -16.95 -0.18 1.31
N LYS A 38 -17.34 -1.44 1.56
CA LYS A 38 -18.62 -1.73 2.22
C LYS A 38 -18.69 -1.15 3.65
N GLU A 39 -17.59 -1.17 4.38
CA GLU A 39 -17.54 -0.63 5.74
C GLU A 39 -17.71 0.89 5.75
N LEU A 40 -17.01 1.61 4.86
CA LEU A 40 -17.17 3.06 4.69
C LEU A 40 -18.60 3.42 4.30
N ALA A 41 -19.16 2.73 3.31
CA ALA A 41 -20.54 2.96 2.86
C ALA A 41 -21.56 2.70 3.96
N LYS A 42 -21.39 1.62 4.74
CA LYS A 42 -22.24 1.31 5.91
C LYS A 42 -22.13 2.41 6.96
N SER A 43 -20.92 2.86 7.27
CA SER A 43 -20.68 3.94 8.23
C SER A 43 -21.34 5.26 7.81
N LEU A 44 -21.34 5.60 6.51
CA LEU A 44 -22.07 6.76 6.00
C LEU A 44 -23.58 6.62 6.16
N LYS A 45 -24.12 5.45 5.82
CA LYS A 45 -25.56 5.19 5.97
C LYS A 45 -26.00 5.32 7.42
N GLU A 46 -25.24 4.76 8.36
CA GLU A 46 -25.57 4.79 9.79
C GLU A 46 -25.41 6.19 10.40
N SER A 47 -24.40 6.96 9.99
CA SER A 47 -24.10 8.26 10.60
C SER A 47 -24.78 9.46 9.93
N LYS A 48 -25.10 9.37 8.64
CA LYS A 48 -25.63 10.48 7.82
C LYS A 48 -26.91 10.12 7.06
N GLY A 49 -27.39 8.88 7.13
CA GLY A 49 -28.54 8.41 6.34
C GLY A 49 -28.24 8.23 4.84
N TYR A 50 -27.00 8.45 4.41
CA TYR A 50 -26.64 8.45 3.00
C TYR A 50 -26.33 7.03 2.50
N SER A 51 -27.07 6.56 1.50
CA SER A 51 -26.87 5.23 0.91
C SER A 51 -26.09 5.34 -0.39
N LEU A 52 -24.89 4.76 -0.40
CA LEU A 52 -24.07 4.66 -1.60
C LEU A 52 -24.49 3.48 -2.49
N PRO A 53 -24.32 3.58 -3.83
CA PRO A 53 -24.50 2.45 -4.73
C PRO A 53 -23.66 1.22 -4.32
N HIS A 54 -24.26 0.04 -4.38
CA HIS A 54 -23.65 -1.20 -3.88
C HIS A 54 -22.39 -1.67 -4.65
N ASN A 55 -22.17 -1.14 -5.85
CA ASN A 55 -21.08 -1.49 -6.75
C ASN A 55 -19.94 -0.46 -6.81
N LEU A 56 -19.95 0.57 -5.95
CA LEU A 56 -18.83 1.51 -5.89
C LEU A 56 -17.54 0.81 -5.44
N ASP A 57 -16.48 1.06 -6.21
CA ASP A 57 -15.12 0.68 -5.82
C ASP A 57 -14.65 1.48 -4.59
N LEU A 58 -13.52 1.06 -4.02
CA LEU A 58 -12.99 1.71 -2.81
C LEU A 58 -12.64 3.18 -3.06
N MET A 59 -12.13 3.53 -4.24
CA MET A 59 -11.66 4.87 -4.54
C MET A 59 -12.81 5.88 -4.54
N LYS A 60 -13.90 5.56 -5.23
CA LYS A 60 -15.11 6.39 -5.25
C LYS A 60 -15.81 6.42 -3.90
N THR A 61 -15.89 5.27 -3.22
CA THR A 61 -16.48 5.24 -1.87
C THR A 61 -15.69 6.08 -0.89
N ALA A 62 -14.36 6.05 -0.94
CA ALA A 62 -13.49 6.88 -0.11
C ALA A 62 -13.69 8.36 -0.41
N GLN A 63 -13.81 8.75 -1.70
CA GLN A 63 -14.13 10.12 -2.09
C GLN A 63 -15.44 10.61 -1.44
N TYR A 64 -16.52 9.83 -1.57
CA TYR A 64 -17.79 10.20 -0.93
C TYR A 64 -17.66 10.25 0.59
N TYR A 65 -16.96 9.28 1.19
CA TYR A 65 -16.74 9.26 2.63
C TYR A 65 -16.04 10.52 3.12
N GLU A 66 -14.96 10.92 2.43
CA GLU A 66 -14.21 12.13 2.70
C GLU A 66 -15.09 13.38 2.57
N MET A 67 -15.89 13.50 1.50
CA MET A 67 -16.80 14.64 1.32
C MET A 67 -17.83 14.78 2.45
N PHE A 68 -18.34 13.67 2.99
CA PHE A 68 -19.38 13.69 4.02
C PHE A 68 -18.85 13.68 5.46
N ARG A 69 -17.63 13.19 5.70
CA ARG A 69 -17.06 12.96 7.04
C ARG A 69 -15.74 13.67 7.29
N GLY A 70 -15.12 14.23 6.26
CA GLY A 70 -13.81 14.87 6.31
C GLY A 70 -12.65 13.88 6.15
N ARG A 71 -11.50 14.42 5.75
CA ARG A 71 -10.26 13.67 5.53
C ARG A 71 -9.75 12.98 6.79
N GLU A 72 -9.73 13.70 7.91
CA GLU A 72 -9.26 13.17 9.19
C GLU A 72 -10.00 11.89 9.61
N GLU A 73 -11.32 11.85 9.44
CA GLU A 73 -12.13 10.69 9.78
C GLU A 73 -11.85 9.51 8.85
N LEU A 74 -11.63 9.76 7.56
CA LEU A 74 -11.23 8.73 6.61
C LEU A 74 -9.86 8.13 7.00
N VAL A 75 -8.87 8.97 7.29
CA VAL A 75 -7.54 8.55 7.73
C VAL A 75 -7.62 7.77 9.04
N ARG A 76 -8.43 8.23 10.00
CA ARG A 76 -8.68 7.50 11.25
C ARG A 76 -9.26 6.11 11.00
N LYS A 77 -10.21 5.98 10.07
CA LYS A 77 -10.76 4.68 9.66
C LYS A 77 -9.72 3.76 9.01
N ILE A 78 -8.84 4.31 8.18
CA ILE A 78 -7.72 3.54 7.60
C ILE A 78 -6.80 3.05 8.72
N LYS A 79 -6.39 3.93 9.63
CA LYS A 79 -5.55 3.55 10.78
C LYS A 79 -6.19 2.46 11.64
N GLU A 80 -7.46 2.60 11.98
CA GLU A 80 -8.24 1.61 12.74
C GLU A 80 -8.25 0.23 12.06
N LYS A 81 -8.33 0.18 10.72
CA LYS A 81 -8.50 -1.07 9.98
C LYS A 81 -7.22 -1.70 9.46
N PHE A 82 -6.15 -0.95 9.27
CA PHE A 82 -4.94 -1.43 8.60
C PHE A 82 -3.71 -1.40 9.49
N TRP A 83 -3.65 -0.55 10.52
CA TRP A 83 -2.47 -0.42 11.38
C TRP A 83 -2.48 -1.40 12.57
N GLY A 84 -1.31 -1.76 13.08
CA GLY A 84 -1.19 -2.45 14.37
C GLY A 84 -1.57 -3.94 14.34
N LYS A 85 -1.82 -4.51 13.17
CA LYS A 85 -2.15 -5.94 13.01
C LYS A 85 -0.91 -6.82 13.11
N LYS A 86 -1.11 -8.13 13.26
CA LYS A 86 -0.02 -9.12 13.23
C LYS A 86 0.24 -9.56 11.78
N PRO A 87 1.50 -9.75 11.38
CA PRO A 87 1.81 -10.32 10.08
C PRO A 87 1.16 -11.68 9.91
N LEU A 88 0.74 -11.95 8.67
CA LEU A 88 0.28 -13.27 8.23
C LEU A 88 1.44 -14.09 7.68
N ILE A 89 1.25 -15.41 7.54
CA ILE A 89 2.26 -16.33 7.00
C ILE A 89 2.84 -15.87 5.66
N ALA A 90 2.04 -15.19 4.84
CA ALA A 90 2.47 -14.66 3.55
C ALA A 90 3.56 -13.58 3.71
N HIS A 91 3.45 -12.71 4.71
CA HIS A 91 4.45 -11.67 5.00
C HIS A 91 5.73 -12.29 5.56
N GLU A 92 5.60 -13.26 6.46
CA GLU A 92 6.74 -14.01 7.00
C GLU A 92 7.52 -14.75 5.88
N ASN A 93 6.80 -15.32 4.91
CA ASN A 93 7.42 -15.97 3.76
C ASN A 93 8.09 -14.96 2.82
N ILE A 94 7.47 -13.80 2.59
CA ILE A 94 8.09 -12.72 1.81
C ILE A 94 9.40 -12.27 2.47
N ALA A 95 9.43 -12.10 3.79
CA ALA A 95 10.61 -11.64 4.52
C ALA A 95 11.77 -12.64 4.54
N LYS A 96 11.51 -13.92 4.27
CA LYS A 96 12.54 -14.97 4.12
C LYS A 96 13.16 -15.00 2.72
N LEU A 97 12.52 -14.37 1.74
CA LEU A 97 13.03 -14.34 0.37
C LEU A 97 14.01 -13.16 0.20
N PRO A 98 15.09 -13.33 -0.60
CA PRO A 98 16.15 -12.34 -0.71
C PRO A 98 15.79 -11.17 -1.65
N PHE A 99 14.58 -10.62 -1.53
CA PHE A 99 14.18 -9.41 -2.23
C PHE A 99 14.90 -8.21 -1.62
N LYS A 100 15.57 -7.41 -2.47
CA LYS A 100 16.20 -6.15 -2.04
C LYS A 100 15.27 -4.94 -2.15
N VAL A 101 14.24 -5.04 -3.00
CA VAL A 101 13.28 -3.98 -3.23
C VAL A 101 11.88 -4.57 -3.33
N ILE A 102 10.97 -4.02 -2.53
CA ILE A 102 9.56 -4.37 -2.50
C ILE A 102 8.75 -3.09 -2.73
N PHE A 103 7.84 -3.11 -3.68
CA PHE A 103 6.81 -2.10 -3.87
C PHE A 103 5.49 -2.60 -3.30
N THR A 104 4.76 -1.75 -2.60
CA THR A 104 3.43 -2.09 -2.09
C THR A 104 2.47 -0.92 -2.24
N THR A 105 1.20 -1.25 -2.48
CA THR A 105 0.07 -0.31 -2.44
C THR A 105 -0.72 -0.43 -1.13
N ASN A 106 -0.22 -1.20 -0.16
CA ASN A 106 -0.91 -1.50 1.08
C ASN A 106 -0.60 -0.46 2.15
N TYR A 107 -1.61 -0.09 2.93
CA TYR A 107 -1.48 0.88 4.02
C TYR A 107 -0.96 0.26 5.32
N ASP A 108 -1.10 -1.05 5.50
CA ASP A 108 -0.70 -1.76 6.72
C ASP A 108 0.82 -1.85 6.93
N ASP A 109 1.24 -2.22 8.15
CA ASP A 109 2.64 -2.36 8.56
C ASP A 109 3.15 -3.81 8.59
N LEU A 110 2.47 -4.72 7.88
CA LEU A 110 2.70 -6.14 8.04
C LEU A 110 4.02 -6.62 7.41
N ILE A 111 4.43 -6.03 6.28
CA ILE A 111 5.72 -6.35 5.64
C ILE A 111 6.86 -5.79 6.49
N GLU A 112 6.72 -4.56 6.96
CA GLU A 112 7.66 -3.89 7.86
C GLU A 112 7.91 -4.72 9.10
N LYS A 113 6.83 -5.18 9.76
CA LYS A 113 6.91 -6.05 10.93
C LYS A 113 7.56 -7.40 10.66
N SER A 114 7.38 -7.97 9.47
CA SER A 114 8.05 -9.24 9.12
C SER A 114 9.53 -9.06 8.75
N LEU A 115 9.91 -7.89 8.23
CA LEU A 115 11.30 -7.57 7.88
C LEU A 115 12.09 -7.03 9.09
N GLU A 116 11.41 -6.48 10.09
CA GLU A 116 11.99 -5.90 11.31
C GLU A 116 13.13 -4.92 10.98
N SER A 117 14.31 -5.10 11.56
CA SER A 117 15.48 -4.26 11.36
C SER A 117 16.02 -4.28 9.92
N LYS A 118 15.60 -5.24 9.08
CA LYS A 118 15.98 -5.27 7.65
C LYS A 118 15.15 -4.30 6.82
N CYS A 119 14.01 -3.83 7.32
CA CYS A 119 13.14 -2.94 6.56
C CYS A 119 13.73 -1.52 6.47
N CYS A 120 13.81 -0.99 5.26
CA CYS A 120 14.00 0.43 5.00
C CYS A 120 12.74 0.96 4.30
N PRO A 121 11.72 1.41 5.07
CA PRO A 121 10.50 1.92 4.49
C PRO A 121 10.75 3.27 3.81
N VAL A 122 10.31 3.38 2.56
CA VAL A 122 10.34 4.61 1.76
C VAL A 122 8.92 4.99 1.46
N LYS A 123 8.49 6.07 2.10
CA LYS A 123 7.25 6.78 1.82
C LYS A 123 7.70 8.05 1.10
N TYR A 124 7.09 8.40 -0.02
CA TYR A 124 7.25 9.68 -0.76
C TYR A 124 8.56 10.45 -0.49
N GLY A 125 9.55 10.42 -1.38
CA GLY A 125 10.81 11.15 -1.14
C GLY A 125 11.99 10.54 -1.85
N LYS A 126 13.22 10.94 -1.52
CA LYS A 126 14.43 10.42 -2.17
C LYS A 126 14.69 8.95 -1.79
N PHE A 127 15.27 8.18 -2.70
CA PHE A 127 15.75 6.83 -2.36
C PHE A 127 16.79 6.90 -1.24
N PRO A 128 16.73 5.97 -0.27
CA PRO A 128 17.76 5.86 0.73
C PRO A 128 19.10 5.52 0.07
N GLN A 129 20.20 5.84 0.77
CA GLN A 129 21.49 5.27 0.39
C GLN A 129 21.39 3.74 0.40
N TRP A 130 22.03 3.12 -0.58
CA TRP A 130 21.97 1.67 -0.73
C TRP A 130 22.70 1.00 0.43
N ASP A 131 22.00 0.08 1.10
CA ASP A 131 22.51 -0.79 2.15
C ASP A 131 22.18 -2.23 1.74
N GLU A 132 23.21 -3.05 1.57
CA GLU A 132 23.06 -4.43 1.11
C GLU A 132 22.30 -5.31 2.10
N ASP A 133 22.28 -4.97 3.39
CA ASP A 133 21.59 -5.73 4.43
C ASP A 133 20.13 -5.31 4.61
N LYS A 134 19.71 -4.24 3.92
CA LYS A 134 18.35 -3.70 3.99
C LYS A 134 17.51 -4.12 2.78
N VAL A 135 16.20 -4.13 3.03
CA VAL A 135 15.16 -4.27 2.02
C VAL A 135 14.46 -2.93 1.91
N VAL A 136 14.56 -2.31 0.74
CA VAL A 136 13.87 -1.05 0.43
C VAL A 136 12.39 -1.37 0.19
N LEU A 137 11.51 -0.91 1.07
CA LEU A 137 10.07 -1.08 0.97
C LEU A 137 9.42 0.24 0.53
N VAL A 138 9.05 0.35 -0.74
CA VAL A 138 8.38 1.53 -1.30
C VAL A 138 6.87 1.43 -1.12
N LYS A 139 6.28 2.31 -0.31
CA LYS A 139 4.83 2.39 -0.07
C LYS A 139 4.20 3.45 -0.95
N MET A 140 3.66 3.02 -2.09
CA MET A 140 3.21 3.91 -3.16
C MET A 140 1.99 4.75 -2.79
N HIS A 141 1.12 4.26 -1.91
CA HIS A 141 -0.10 4.94 -1.50
C HIS A 141 -0.03 5.51 -0.08
N GLY A 142 1.18 5.63 0.47
CA GLY A 142 1.40 5.97 1.88
C GLY A 142 1.14 4.81 2.82
N SER A 143 0.98 5.14 4.10
CA SER A 143 0.90 4.20 5.22
C SER A 143 -0.13 4.65 6.24
N ALA A 144 -0.76 3.69 6.93
CA ALA A 144 -1.85 3.96 7.87
C ALA A 144 -1.38 4.69 9.16
N ASP A 145 -0.08 4.77 9.42
CA ASP A 145 0.53 5.61 10.45
C ASP A 145 0.89 7.00 9.97
N ASP A 146 0.77 7.30 8.67
CA ASP A 146 0.93 8.65 8.15
C ASP A 146 -0.25 9.45 8.69
N ILE A 147 0.02 10.19 9.76
CA ILE A 147 -0.97 11.10 10.30
C ILE A 147 -0.96 12.31 9.39
N ASP A 148 -2.13 12.62 8.84
CA ASP A 148 -2.40 13.88 8.15
C ASP A 148 -2.40 14.99 9.23
N HIS A 149 -1.20 15.34 9.67
CA HIS A 149 -0.91 16.48 10.55
C HIS A 149 -0.34 17.63 9.73
N GLY A 150 -0.83 17.82 8.50
CA GLY A 150 -0.76 19.14 7.90
C GLY A 150 -1.82 19.98 8.59
N SER A 151 -1.45 20.69 9.66
CA SER A 151 -2.25 21.84 10.05
C SER A 151 -2.35 22.77 8.82
N ALA A 152 -3.45 23.48 8.63
CA ALA A 152 -3.54 24.46 7.54
C ALA A 152 -2.45 25.55 7.64
N ASP A 153 -1.74 25.60 8.77
CA ASP A 153 -0.63 26.48 9.09
C ASP A 153 0.75 25.87 8.76
N ASP A 154 0.83 24.60 8.34
CA ASP A 154 2.07 24.01 7.85
C ASP A 154 2.41 24.60 6.47
N ILE A 155 3.42 25.46 6.43
CA ILE A 155 3.88 26.14 5.21
C ILE A 155 4.82 25.24 4.38
N ASP A 156 5.24 24.10 4.93
CA ASP A 156 6.13 23.15 4.26
C ASP A 156 5.35 22.21 3.34
N ILE A 157 5.16 22.68 2.11
CA ILE A 157 4.46 21.97 1.05
C ILE A 157 5.09 20.60 0.76
N GLU A 158 6.42 20.45 0.86
CA GLU A 158 7.08 19.16 0.64
C GLU A 158 6.66 18.15 1.72
N ARG A 159 6.71 18.56 2.99
CA ARG A 159 6.32 17.71 4.12
C ARG A 159 4.83 17.35 4.14
N ILE A 160 3.96 18.23 3.65
CA ILE A 160 2.53 17.93 3.45
C ILE A 160 2.35 16.87 2.34
N MET A 161 3.09 17.00 1.24
CA MET A 161 3.04 16.02 0.15
C MET A 161 3.59 14.65 0.57
N GLU A 162 4.59 14.61 1.46
CA GLU A 162 5.22 13.37 1.96
C GLU A 162 4.30 12.53 2.88
N ARG A 163 3.25 13.12 3.45
CA ARG A 163 2.33 12.45 4.40
C ARG A 163 1.00 12.03 3.78
N ARG A 164 0.87 12.10 2.46
CA ARG A 164 -0.43 11.94 1.80
C ARG A 164 -0.77 10.48 1.53
N LEU A 165 -1.82 9.99 2.18
CA LEU A 165 -2.46 8.72 1.79
C LEU A 165 -3.12 8.85 0.42
N VAL A 166 -2.98 7.83 -0.44
CA VAL A 166 -3.66 7.80 -1.75
C VAL A 166 -4.80 6.80 -1.71
N ILE A 167 -6.03 7.30 -1.59
CA ILE A 167 -7.22 6.45 -1.52
C ILE A 167 -8.43 7.01 -2.25
N SER A 168 -8.62 8.34 -2.28
CA SER A 168 -9.75 9.00 -2.92
C SER A 168 -9.49 9.29 -4.40
N VAL A 169 -10.52 9.65 -5.17
CA VAL A 169 -10.35 9.99 -6.59
C VAL A 169 -9.38 11.15 -6.73
N ASP A 170 -9.54 12.18 -5.91
CA ASP A 170 -8.69 13.37 -5.92
C ASP A 170 -7.23 13.02 -5.58
N ASP A 171 -7.00 12.12 -4.62
CA ASP A 171 -5.66 11.65 -4.31
C ASP A 171 -4.99 10.96 -5.50
N TYR A 172 -5.72 10.11 -6.25
CA TYR A 172 -5.16 9.43 -7.41
C TYR A 172 -4.87 10.41 -8.56
N VAL A 173 -5.73 11.41 -8.76
CA VAL A 173 -5.48 12.48 -9.75
C VAL A 173 -4.21 13.24 -9.39
N ASP A 174 -4.05 13.63 -8.13
CA ASP A 174 -2.85 14.30 -7.64
C ASP A 174 -1.61 13.40 -7.71
N PHE A 175 -1.73 12.13 -7.33
CA PHE A 175 -0.65 11.14 -7.39
C PHE A 175 -0.13 10.95 -8.82
N ILE A 176 -1.04 10.80 -9.80
CA ILE A 176 -0.66 10.65 -11.21
C ILE A 176 -0.11 11.97 -11.76
N GLY A 177 -0.69 13.11 -11.38
CA GLY A 177 -0.31 14.44 -11.89
C GLY A 177 1.04 14.95 -11.36
N LYS A 178 1.32 14.76 -10.07
CA LYS A 178 2.42 15.44 -9.35
C LYS A 178 3.61 14.54 -9.02
N ASN A 179 3.44 13.22 -8.96
CA ASN A 179 4.49 12.35 -8.42
C ASN A 179 5.50 11.92 -9.51
N SER A 180 6.57 12.70 -9.68
CA SER A 180 7.74 12.32 -10.50
C SER A 180 8.52 11.17 -9.86
N PHE A 181 8.64 11.15 -8.53
CA PHE A 181 9.49 10.21 -7.82
C PHE A 181 9.09 8.74 -8.03
N VAL A 182 7.82 8.37 -7.79
CA VAL A 182 7.40 6.97 -7.99
C VAL A 182 7.52 6.57 -9.46
N LYS A 183 7.28 7.50 -10.39
CA LYS A 183 7.50 7.25 -11.82
C LYS A 183 8.98 7.03 -12.13
N ASP A 184 9.87 7.81 -11.55
CA ASP A 184 11.31 7.74 -11.80
C ASP A 184 11.95 6.53 -11.12
N ALA A 185 11.49 6.19 -9.91
CA ALA A 185 11.73 4.92 -9.24
C ALA A 185 11.37 3.73 -10.12
N LEU A 186 10.12 3.69 -10.60
CA LEU A 186 9.65 2.64 -11.47
C LEU A 186 10.47 2.60 -12.77
N LYS A 187 10.71 3.75 -13.42
CA LYS A 187 11.55 3.82 -14.63
C LYS A 187 12.97 3.30 -14.40
N PHE A 188 13.63 3.72 -13.32
CA PHE A 188 14.98 3.27 -12.96
C PHE A 188 15.01 1.76 -12.79
N TYR A 189 14.06 1.21 -12.06
CA TYR A 189 13.98 -0.22 -11.81
C TYR A 189 13.55 -1.04 -13.05
N PHE A 190 12.64 -0.53 -13.88
CA PHE A 190 12.30 -1.08 -15.21
C PHE A 190 13.45 -1.00 -16.21
N LYS A 191 14.46 -0.15 -15.95
CA LYS A 191 15.67 -0.02 -16.76
C LYS A 191 16.82 -0.89 -16.24
N THR A 192 16.93 -1.09 -14.93
CA THR A 192 18.07 -1.78 -14.28
C THR A 192 17.79 -3.22 -13.90
N LYS A 193 16.52 -3.64 -13.78
CA LYS A 193 16.13 -5.01 -13.45
C LYS A 193 15.29 -5.61 -14.56
N ASN A 194 15.58 -6.87 -14.89
CA ASN A 194 14.97 -7.58 -16.01
C ASN A 194 13.78 -8.47 -15.59
N SER A 195 13.41 -8.50 -14.30
CA SER A 195 12.36 -9.40 -13.80
C SER A 195 11.59 -8.84 -12.61
N PHE A 196 10.27 -8.96 -12.71
CA PHE A 196 9.30 -8.46 -11.75
C PHE A 196 8.39 -9.60 -11.29
N LEU A 197 8.14 -9.68 -9.98
CA LEU A 197 7.17 -10.59 -9.41
C LEU A 197 5.98 -9.80 -8.87
N LEU A 198 4.78 -10.18 -9.30
CA LEU A 198 3.54 -9.57 -8.82
C LEU A 198 2.82 -10.56 -7.88
N ALA A 199 2.78 -10.22 -6.59
CA ALA A 199 2.05 -10.94 -5.56
C ALA A 199 0.69 -10.28 -5.33
N ILE A 200 -0.30 -10.67 -6.14
CA ILE A 200 -1.71 -10.32 -5.96
C ILE A 200 -2.45 -11.57 -5.50
N ALA A 201 -2.96 -11.59 -4.26
CA ALA A 201 -3.87 -12.67 -3.87
C ALA A 201 -5.31 -12.36 -4.31
N SER A 202 -5.68 -12.76 -5.53
CA SER A 202 -7.07 -12.82 -5.99
C SER A 202 -7.38 -14.22 -6.53
N LEU A 203 -8.39 -14.86 -5.92
CA LEU A 203 -9.15 -16.11 -6.16
C LEU A 203 -8.70 -17.26 -7.09
N THR A 204 -7.68 -17.13 -7.90
CA THR A 204 -7.09 -18.22 -8.68
C THR A 204 -5.59 -18.00 -8.72
N SER A 205 -4.81 -19.01 -8.39
CA SER A 205 -3.35 -18.99 -8.50
C SER A 205 -2.92 -18.48 -9.88
N THR A 206 -2.43 -17.25 -9.96
CA THR A 206 -1.69 -16.77 -11.13
C THR A 206 -0.66 -15.77 -10.65
N SER A 207 0.55 -16.27 -10.35
CA SER A 207 1.73 -15.42 -10.32
C SER A 207 2.00 -14.97 -11.76
N LEU A 208 1.68 -13.71 -12.08
CA LEU A 208 2.14 -13.12 -13.33
C LEU A 208 3.64 -12.82 -13.19
N SER A 209 4.45 -13.59 -13.91
CA SER A 209 5.88 -13.28 -14.10
C SER A 209 6.05 -12.47 -15.37
N TYR A 210 6.65 -11.29 -15.27
CA TYR A 210 7.01 -10.48 -16.43
C TYR A 210 8.53 -10.45 -16.56
N THR A 211 9.04 -10.99 -17.66
CA THR A 211 10.45 -10.88 -18.06
C THR A 211 10.50 -10.05 -19.32
N LYS A 212 11.21 -8.92 -19.27
CA LYS A 212 11.48 -8.09 -20.45
C LYS A 212 12.44 -8.88 -21.34
N ARG A 213 12.06 -9.15 -22.59
CA ARG A 213 12.96 -9.72 -23.61
C ARG A 213 13.99 -8.70 -24.01
#